data_AF-A0A662VHK9-F1
#
_entry.id   AF-A0A662VHK9-F1
#
_cell.length_a   1.000
_cell.length_b   1.000
_cell.length_c   1.000
_cell.angle_alpha   90.00
_cell.angle_beta   90.00
_cell.angle_gamma   90.00
#
_symmetry.space_group_name_H-M   'P 1'
#
loop_
_entity.id
_entity.type
_entity.pdbx_description
1 polymer ?
#
loop_
_entity_poly.entity_id
_entity_poly.type
_entity_poly.pdbx_seq_one_letter_code
_entity_poly.pdbx_strand_id
1 'polypeptide(L)'
;LYKYGFSVQAISDVYEIAKKYGNPIEVIKTIEKYGEIKELEEEIKKLERRKAELEMRISELDMQIQAMRGRMEEVKRFAEEILGTFADAIRRKFEETIDSIASGYEKYAKRLGELKEEAGKFEEELRIARVFNALLKYPEAFKDFQKEFCFAALQAVYNHCAQARYNPTVRIENEAVRRKMIYDREVNLLEVLELALKAFKLRL
;
A
#
# COMPACT_ATOMS: atom_id res chain seq x y z
N LEU A 1 -74.62 -72.77 3.47
CA LEU A 1 -75.48 -72.64 4.67
C LEU A 1 -74.87 -73.39 5.87
N TYR A 2 -74.75 -74.72 5.85
CA TYR A 2 -74.14 -75.49 6.95
C TYR A 2 -72.65 -75.17 7.25
N LYS A 3 -71.87 -74.71 6.25
CA LYS A 3 -70.43 -74.39 6.40
C LYS A 3 -70.15 -73.18 7.32
N TYR A 4 -71.14 -72.33 7.55
CA TYR A 4 -71.01 -71.12 8.39
C TYR A 4 -71.89 -71.18 9.65
N GLY A 5 -72.39 -72.38 10.02
CA GLY A 5 -73.21 -72.56 11.23
C GLY A 5 -74.66 -72.07 11.15
N PHE A 6 -75.13 -71.60 9.99
CA PHE A 6 -76.53 -71.20 9.81
C PHE A 6 -77.43 -72.42 9.55
N SER A 7 -77.98 -72.99 10.63
CA SER A 7 -79.09 -73.94 10.54
C SER A 7 -80.41 -73.21 10.23
N VAL A 8 -81.42 -73.93 9.73
CA VAL A 8 -82.76 -73.36 9.49
C VAL A 8 -83.35 -72.78 10.79
N GLN A 9 -83.08 -73.44 11.92
CA GLN A 9 -83.47 -72.95 13.24
C GLN A 9 -82.79 -71.61 13.58
N ALA A 10 -81.48 -71.48 13.35
CA ALA A 10 -80.75 -70.24 13.62
C ALA A 10 -81.27 -69.06 12.76
N ILE A 11 -81.67 -69.32 11.52
CA ILE A 11 -82.27 -68.30 10.64
C ILE A 11 -83.65 -67.88 11.19
N SER A 12 -84.45 -68.84 11.65
CA SER A 12 -85.75 -68.58 12.27
C SER A 12 -85.61 -67.77 13.56
N ASP A 13 -84.62 -68.10 14.39
CA ASP A 13 -84.36 -67.40 15.66
C ASP A 13 -83.94 -65.94 15.39
N VAL A 14 -83.05 -65.71 14.41
CA VAL A 14 -82.64 -64.36 13.99
C VAL A 14 -83.82 -63.56 13.42
N TYR A 15 -84.69 -64.19 12.64
CA TYR A 15 -85.89 -63.55 12.10
C TYR A 15 -86.88 -63.13 13.20
N GLU A 16 -87.16 -64.02 14.16
CA GLU A 16 -88.05 -63.72 15.29
C GLU A 16 -87.47 -62.66 16.24
N ILE A 17 -86.15 -62.65 16.45
CA ILE A 17 -85.48 -61.59 17.21
C ILE A 17 -85.61 -60.25 16.48
N ALA A 18 -85.30 -60.20 15.19
CA ALA A 18 -85.37 -58.97 14.41
C ALA A 18 -86.80 -58.39 14.34
N LYS A 19 -87.81 -59.26 14.30
CA LYS A 19 -89.24 -58.89 14.31
C LYS A 19 -89.65 -58.10 15.56
N LYS A 20 -88.99 -58.30 16.70
CA LYS A 20 -89.22 -57.52 17.94
C LYS A 20 -88.80 -56.05 17.81
N TYR A 21 -87.93 -55.75 16.86
CA TYR A 21 -87.35 -54.42 16.64
C TYR A 21 -87.82 -53.75 15.33
N GLY A 22 -88.62 -54.42 14.51
CA GLY A 22 -89.15 -53.88 13.25
C GLY A 22 -89.24 -54.93 12.13
N ASN A 23 -89.21 -54.49 10.87
CA ASN A 23 -89.14 -55.39 9.72
C ASN A 23 -87.78 -56.11 9.70
N PRO A 24 -87.73 -57.45 9.76
CA PRO A 24 -86.48 -58.21 9.83
C PRO A 24 -85.46 -57.88 8.73
N ILE A 25 -85.92 -57.57 7.51
CA ILE A 25 -85.04 -57.20 6.39
C ILE A 25 -84.41 -55.82 6.62
N GLU A 26 -85.18 -54.86 7.14
CA GLU A 26 -84.69 -53.52 7.47
C GLU A 26 -83.72 -53.55 8.64
N VAL A 27 -83.97 -54.39 9.65
CA VAL A 27 -83.07 -54.59 10.79
C VAL A 27 -81.72 -55.13 10.32
N ILE A 28 -81.71 -56.13 9.43
CA ILE A 28 -80.45 -56.67 8.87
C ILE A 28 -79.69 -55.60 8.06
N LYS A 29 -80.38 -54.83 7.21
CA LYS A 29 -79.78 -53.69 6.48
C LYS A 29 -79.21 -52.63 7.41
N THR A 30 -79.84 -52.43 8.57
CA THR A 30 -79.38 -51.45 9.57
C THR A 30 -78.14 -51.95 10.30
N ILE A 31 -78.03 -53.25 10.55
CA ILE A 31 -76.82 -53.88 11.11
C ILE A 31 -75.64 -53.74 10.15
N GLU A 32 -75.85 -53.95 8.84
CA GLU A 32 -74.84 -53.73 7.80
C GLU A 32 -74.32 -52.28 7.82
N LYS A 33 -75.23 -51.29 7.77
CA LYS A 33 -74.87 -49.87 7.88
C LYS A 33 -74.15 -49.52 9.18
N TYR A 34 -74.50 -50.16 10.30
CA TYR A 34 -73.82 -49.95 11.56
C TYR A 34 -72.37 -50.48 11.53
N GLY A 35 -72.12 -51.57 10.80
CA GLY A 35 -70.76 -52.05 10.50
C GLY A 35 -69.95 -51.01 9.74
N GLU A 36 -70.51 -50.45 8.65
CA GLU A 36 -69.87 -49.38 7.86
C GLU A 36 -69.57 -48.14 8.71
N ILE A 37 -70.50 -47.72 9.59
CA ILE A 37 -70.30 -46.59 10.50
C ILE A 37 -69.13 -46.86 11.46
N LYS A 38 -69.02 -48.07 12.02
CA LYS A 38 -67.89 -48.42 12.89
C LYS A 38 -66.56 -48.37 12.16
N GLU A 39 -66.50 -48.86 10.92
CA GLU A 39 -65.29 -48.79 10.11
C GLU A 39 -64.87 -47.32 9.84
N LEU A 40 -65.84 -46.46 9.52
CA LEU A 40 -65.61 -45.02 9.37
C LEU A 40 -65.12 -44.35 10.66
N GLU A 41 -65.70 -44.70 11.82
CA GLU A 41 -65.26 -44.19 13.12
C GLU A 41 -63.81 -44.58 13.43
N GLU A 42 -63.41 -45.80 13.08
CA GLU A 42 -62.02 -46.26 13.23
C GLU A 42 -61.07 -45.51 12.30
N GLU A 43 -61.48 -45.26 11.06
CA GLU A 43 -60.69 -44.50 10.09
C GLU A 43 -60.53 -43.03 10.51
N ILE A 44 -61.59 -42.39 11.00
CA ILE A 44 -61.55 -41.03 11.56
C ILE A 44 -60.54 -40.97 12.72
N LYS A 45 -60.62 -41.89 13.69
CA LYS A 45 -59.65 -41.93 14.80
C LYS A 45 -58.22 -42.10 14.32
N LYS A 46 -57.98 -42.90 13.28
CA LYS A 46 -56.65 -43.08 12.69
C LYS A 46 -56.15 -41.81 12.01
N LEU A 47 -57.03 -41.10 11.28
CA LEU A 47 -56.71 -39.84 10.63
C LEU A 47 -56.43 -38.72 11.64
N GLU A 48 -57.20 -38.64 12.72
CA GLU A 48 -56.98 -37.67 13.81
C GLU A 48 -55.61 -37.86 14.46
N ARG A 49 -55.21 -39.12 14.74
CA ARG A 49 -53.87 -39.41 15.28
C ARG A 49 -52.76 -38.98 14.31
N ARG A 50 -52.91 -39.28 13.02
CA ARG A 50 -51.96 -38.86 11.99
C ARG A 50 -51.88 -37.34 11.88
N LYS A 51 -53.02 -36.64 11.96
CA LYS A 51 -53.06 -35.18 11.95
C LYS A 51 -52.27 -34.60 13.12
N ALA A 52 -52.51 -35.10 14.34
CA ALA A 52 -51.78 -34.65 15.53
C ALA A 52 -50.27 -34.90 15.41
N GLU A 53 -49.86 -36.06 14.88
CA GLU A 53 -48.45 -36.37 14.62
C GLU A 53 -47.81 -35.41 13.61
N LEU A 54 -48.53 -35.09 12.53
CA LEU A 54 -48.06 -34.13 11.53
C LEU A 54 -47.97 -32.71 12.10
N GLU A 55 -48.93 -32.28 12.92
CA GLU A 55 -48.90 -30.97 13.58
C GLU A 55 -47.70 -30.84 14.52
N MET A 56 -47.39 -31.88 15.31
CA MET A 56 -46.18 -31.90 16.13
C MET A 56 -44.91 -31.79 15.27
N ARG A 57 -44.86 -32.53 14.16
CA ARG A 57 -43.70 -32.51 13.26
C ARG A 57 -43.50 -31.16 12.56
N ILE A 58 -44.60 -30.49 12.20
CA ILE A 58 -44.55 -29.13 11.66
C ILE A 58 -43.99 -28.17 12.73
N SER A 59 -44.48 -28.26 13.97
CA SER A 59 -43.98 -27.43 15.06
C SER A 59 -42.48 -27.64 15.32
N GLU A 60 -42.01 -28.88 15.29
CA GLU A 60 -40.59 -29.18 15.46
C GLU A 60 -39.74 -28.65 14.30
N LEU A 61 -40.21 -28.80 13.05
CA LEU A 61 -39.54 -28.23 11.88
C LEU A 61 -39.47 -26.71 11.95
N ASP A 62 -40.53 -26.04 12.41
CA ASP A 62 -40.52 -24.58 12.59
C ASP A 62 -39.48 -24.15 13.63
N MET A 63 -39.36 -24.87 14.75
CA MET A 63 -38.31 -24.61 15.75
C MET A 63 -36.91 -24.80 15.15
N GLN A 64 -36.70 -25.86 14.36
CA GLN A 64 -35.42 -26.09 13.68
C GLN A 64 -35.09 -24.98 12.68
N ILE A 65 -36.08 -24.50 11.91
CA ILE A 65 -35.90 -23.38 10.97
C ILE A 65 -35.48 -22.11 11.72
N GLN A 66 -36.11 -21.78 12.85
CA GLN A 66 -35.75 -20.61 13.65
C GLN A 66 -34.32 -20.73 14.21
N ALA A 67 -33.96 -21.92 14.73
CA ALA A 67 -32.62 -22.17 15.21
C ALA A 67 -31.56 -22.04 14.10
N MET A 68 -31.84 -22.56 12.89
CA MET A 68 -30.95 -22.42 11.75
C MET A 68 -30.79 -20.96 11.31
N ARG A 69 -31.88 -20.18 11.33
CA ARG A 69 -31.82 -18.73 11.02
C ARG A 69 -30.92 -17.98 12.01
N GLY A 70 -31.06 -18.25 13.31
CA GLY A 70 -30.18 -17.66 14.32
C GLY A 70 -28.71 -17.97 14.10
N ARG A 71 -28.38 -19.24 13.82
CA ARG A 71 -27.00 -19.65 13.49
C ARG A 71 -26.49 -18.98 12.23
N MET A 72 -27.34 -18.78 11.22
CA MET A 72 -26.96 -18.09 9.98
C MET A 72 -26.63 -16.61 10.22
N GLU A 73 -27.39 -15.93 11.10
CA GLU A 73 -27.11 -14.54 11.49
C GLU A 73 -25.80 -14.41 12.29
N GLU A 74 -25.49 -15.38 13.16
CA GLU A 74 -24.20 -15.44 13.87
C GLU A 74 -23.03 -15.62 12.89
N VAL A 75 -23.14 -16.58 11.96
CA VAL A 75 -22.11 -16.81 10.93
C VAL A 75 -21.92 -15.56 10.07
N LYS A 76 -23.01 -14.88 9.69
CA LYS A 76 -22.94 -13.65 8.91
C LYS A 76 -22.18 -12.55 9.65
N ARG A 77 -22.51 -12.31 10.93
CA ARG A 77 -21.83 -11.30 11.76
C ARG A 77 -20.34 -11.62 11.91
N PHE A 78 -20.01 -12.89 12.18
CA PHE A 78 -18.63 -13.33 12.29
C PHE A 78 -17.85 -13.13 10.98
N ALA A 79 -18.47 -13.41 9.83
CA ALA A 79 -17.87 -13.19 8.53
C ALA A 79 -17.64 -11.69 8.26
N GLU A 80 -18.61 -10.82 8.58
CA GLU A 80 -18.47 -9.37 8.45
C GLU A 80 -17.33 -8.82 9.33
N GLU A 81 -17.20 -9.31 10.56
CA GLU A 81 -16.13 -8.91 11.48
C GLU A 81 -14.74 -9.35 11.00
N ILE A 82 -14.59 -10.61 10.57
CA ILE A 82 -13.32 -11.11 10.02
C ILE A 82 -12.95 -10.37 8.74
N LEU A 83 -13.91 -10.17 7.82
CA LEU A 83 -13.63 -9.48 6.57
C LEU A 83 -13.22 -8.02 6.82
N GLY A 84 -13.88 -7.34 7.76
CA GLY A 84 -13.51 -5.97 8.16
C GLY A 84 -12.10 -5.90 8.75
N THR A 85 -11.83 -6.72 9.77
CA THR A 85 -10.51 -6.74 10.44
C THR A 85 -9.38 -7.12 9.49
N PHE A 86 -9.61 -8.10 8.60
CA PHE A 86 -8.62 -8.51 7.62
C PHE A 86 -8.38 -7.43 6.55
N ALA A 87 -9.44 -6.77 6.08
CA ALA A 87 -9.32 -5.67 5.12
C ALA A 87 -8.53 -4.49 5.71
N ASP A 88 -8.77 -4.14 6.97
CA ASP A 88 -8.04 -3.08 7.68
C ASP A 88 -6.57 -3.45 7.91
N ALA A 89 -6.30 -4.70 8.28
CA ALA A 89 -4.93 -5.20 8.45
C ALA A 89 -4.14 -5.14 7.13
N ILE A 90 -4.76 -5.57 6.02
CA ILE A 90 -4.16 -5.47 4.68
C ILE A 90 -3.87 -4.00 4.36
N ARG A 91 -4.86 -3.11 4.53
CA ARG A 91 -4.71 -1.68 4.22
C ARG A 91 -3.53 -1.06 4.96
N ARG A 92 -3.43 -1.28 6.28
CA ARG A 92 -2.32 -0.78 7.10
C ARG A 92 -0.96 -1.32 6.63
N LYS A 93 -0.88 -2.62 6.33
CA LYS A 93 0.36 -3.23 5.82
C LYS A 93 0.78 -2.63 4.48
N PHE A 94 -0.17 -2.32 3.60
CA PHE A 94 0.10 -1.65 2.33
C PHE A 94 0.62 -0.23 2.55
N GLU A 95 -0.03 0.56 3.40
CA GLU A 95 0.39 1.91 3.75
C GLU A 95 1.82 1.93 4.31
N GLU A 96 2.11 1.08 5.31
CA GLU A 96 3.46 0.95 5.89
C GLU A 96 4.51 0.56 4.85
N THR A 97 4.16 -0.33 3.91
CA THR A 97 5.08 -0.76 2.85
C THR A 97 5.35 0.37 1.86
N ILE A 98 4.32 1.13 1.48
CA ILE A 98 4.46 2.29 0.58
C ILE A 98 5.34 3.35 1.22
N ASP A 99 5.12 3.68 2.49
CA ASP A 99 5.92 4.67 3.23
C ASP A 99 7.39 4.23 3.36
N SER A 100 7.62 2.94 3.61
CA SER A 100 8.98 2.38 3.64
C SER A 100 9.67 2.45 2.28
N ILE A 101 8.94 2.23 1.19
CA ILE A 101 9.47 2.35 -0.17
C ILE A 101 9.78 3.81 -0.48
N ALA A 102 8.84 4.72 -0.22
CA ALA A 102 9.00 6.15 -0.48
C ALA A 102 10.23 6.72 0.25
N SER A 103 10.34 6.46 1.56
CA SER A 103 11.50 6.87 2.35
C SER A 103 12.82 6.23 1.90
N GLY A 104 12.77 5.00 1.38
CA GLY A 104 13.92 4.35 0.74
C GLY A 104 14.38 5.12 -0.50
N TYR A 105 13.45 5.47 -1.39
CA TYR A 105 13.73 6.25 -2.60
C TYR A 105 14.30 7.64 -2.29
N GLU A 106 13.77 8.33 -1.29
CA GLU A 106 14.32 9.62 -0.86
C GLU A 106 15.78 9.51 -0.41
N LYS A 107 16.12 8.46 0.37
CA LYS A 107 17.50 8.20 0.78
C LYS A 107 18.41 7.91 -0.40
N TYR A 108 17.96 7.11 -1.37
CA TYR A 108 18.72 6.85 -2.59
C TYR A 108 18.94 8.11 -3.41
N ALA A 109 17.90 8.94 -3.58
CA ALA A 109 18.00 10.19 -4.31
C ALA A 109 19.02 11.14 -3.65
N LYS A 110 18.98 11.25 -2.32
CA LYS A 110 19.95 12.05 -1.57
C LYS A 110 21.38 11.56 -1.76
N ARG A 111 21.62 10.26 -1.59
CA ARG A 111 22.95 9.65 -1.75
C ARG A 111 23.49 9.80 -3.18
N LEU A 112 22.61 9.70 -4.18
CA LEU A 112 22.98 9.93 -5.57
C LEU A 112 23.41 11.39 -5.80
N GLY A 113 22.72 12.35 -5.18
CA GLY A 113 23.10 13.76 -5.18
C GLY A 113 24.49 13.99 -4.59
N GLU A 114 24.74 13.44 -3.40
CA GLU A 114 26.04 13.53 -2.71
C GLU A 114 27.17 12.93 -3.57
N LEU A 115 26.96 11.74 -4.13
CA LEU A 115 27.95 11.09 -5.02
C LEU A 115 28.22 11.90 -6.29
N LYS A 116 27.20 12.57 -6.85
CA LYS A 116 27.36 13.43 -8.03
C LYS A 116 28.20 14.67 -7.71
N GLU A 117 28.03 15.25 -6.53
CA GLU A 117 28.87 16.36 -6.06
C GLU A 117 30.32 15.92 -5.84
N GLU A 118 30.54 14.76 -5.21
CA GLU A 118 31.87 14.20 -5.02
C GLU A 118 32.55 13.89 -6.36
N ALA A 119 31.84 13.27 -7.30
CA ALA A 119 32.34 13.01 -8.64
C ALA A 119 32.77 14.30 -9.35
N GLY A 120 31.98 15.38 -9.23
CA GLY A 120 32.34 16.69 -9.78
C GLY A 120 33.63 17.28 -9.18
N LYS A 121 33.88 17.08 -7.88
CA LYS A 121 35.15 17.49 -7.24
C LYS A 121 36.32 16.69 -7.79
N PHE A 122 36.18 15.37 -7.90
CA PHE A 122 37.23 14.52 -8.46
C PHE A 122 37.53 14.82 -9.92
N GLU A 123 36.53 15.18 -10.73
CA GLU A 123 36.75 15.61 -12.12
C GLU A 123 37.60 16.87 -12.20
N GLU A 124 37.37 17.85 -11.33
CA GLU A 124 38.17 19.08 -11.29
C GLU A 124 39.58 18.81 -10.77
N GLU A 125 39.75 17.99 -9.74
CA GLU A 125 41.07 17.55 -9.27
C GLU A 125 41.84 16.80 -10.37
N LEU A 126 41.19 15.91 -11.11
CA LEU A 126 41.77 15.21 -12.26
C LEU A 126 42.16 16.18 -13.37
N ARG A 127 41.33 17.19 -13.64
CA ARG A 127 41.65 18.24 -14.61
C ARG A 127 42.91 18.98 -14.21
N ILE A 128 43.01 19.42 -12.95
CA ILE A 128 44.20 20.09 -12.41
C ILE A 128 45.42 19.16 -12.51
N ALA A 129 45.30 17.91 -12.06
CA ALA A 129 46.39 16.94 -12.12
C ALA A 129 46.88 16.68 -13.55
N ARG A 130 45.97 16.64 -14.55
CA ARG A 130 46.33 16.54 -15.97
C ARG A 130 47.13 17.75 -16.45
N VAL A 131 46.73 18.96 -16.06
CA VAL A 131 47.48 20.19 -16.38
C VAL A 131 48.87 20.13 -15.77
N PHE A 132 48.99 19.81 -14.47
CA PHE A 132 50.29 19.67 -13.81
C PHE A 132 51.17 18.60 -14.45
N ASN A 133 50.60 17.44 -14.79
CA ASN A 133 51.35 16.38 -15.46
C ASN A 133 51.83 16.81 -16.87
N ALA A 134 51.01 17.55 -17.62
CA ALA A 134 51.44 18.13 -18.90
C ALA A 134 52.59 19.13 -18.71
N LEU A 135 52.51 19.99 -17.70
CA LEU A 135 53.57 20.94 -17.36
C LEU A 135 54.88 20.23 -16.95
N LEU A 136 54.79 19.13 -16.17
CA LEU A 136 55.95 18.32 -15.79
C LEU A 136 56.59 17.60 -16.99
N LYS A 137 55.77 17.14 -17.95
CA LYS A 137 56.26 16.48 -19.18
C LYS A 137 56.89 17.47 -20.16
N TYR A 138 56.44 18.73 -20.17
CA TYR A 138 56.91 19.77 -21.07
C TYR A 138 57.42 21.00 -20.30
N PRO A 139 58.58 20.90 -19.61
CA PRO A 139 59.09 21.95 -18.71
C PRO A 139 59.50 23.26 -19.42
N GLU A 140 59.75 23.24 -20.73
CA GLU A 140 59.99 24.46 -21.53
C GLU A 140 58.73 25.35 -21.58
N ALA A 141 57.54 24.76 -21.73
CA ALA A 141 56.27 25.48 -21.76
C ALA A 141 55.92 26.13 -20.41
N PHE A 142 56.51 25.66 -19.31
CA PHE A 142 56.34 26.23 -17.97
C PHE A 142 57.00 27.60 -17.83
N LYS A 143 58.12 27.86 -18.51
CA LYS A 143 58.78 29.18 -18.46
C LYS A 143 57.91 30.27 -19.05
N ASP A 144 57.24 29.97 -20.17
CA ASP A 144 56.36 30.92 -20.84
C ASP A 144 55.02 31.05 -20.08
N PHE A 145 54.46 29.94 -19.62
CA PHE A 145 53.27 29.95 -18.75
C PHE A 145 53.48 30.74 -17.44
N GLN A 146 54.65 30.62 -16.79
CA GLN A 146 54.98 31.39 -15.60
C GLN A 146 55.04 32.89 -15.89
N LYS A 147 55.63 33.30 -17.02
CA LYS A 147 55.67 34.71 -17.42
C LYS A 147 54.26 35.24 -17.68
N GLU A 148 53.44 34.49 -18.41
CA GLU A 148 52.04 34.85 -18.70
C GLU A 148 51.18 34.91 -17.43
N PHE A 149 51.33 33.95 -16.52
CA PHE A 149 50.65 33.93 -15.23
C PHE A 149 51.06 35.10 -14.34
N CYS A 150 52.36 35.38 -14.21
CA CYS A 150 52.86 36.54 -13.47
C CYS A 150 52.35 37.85 -14.07
N PHE A 151 52.32 37.96 -15.40
CA PHE A 151 51.75 39.12 -16.09
C PHE A 151 50.25 39.28 -15.80
N ALA A 152 49.46 38.21 -15.92
CA ALA A 152 48.02 38.22 -15.65
C ALA A 152 47.71 38.56 -14.18
N ALA A 153 48.46 38.00 -13.23
CA ALA A 153 48.32 38.29 -11.81
C ALA A 153 48.66 39.76 -11.50
N LEU A 154 49.78 40.28 -12.03
CA LEU A 154 50.15 41.69 -11.91
C LEU A 154 49.08 42.62 -12.52
N GLN A 155 48.48 42.23 -13.65
CA GLN A 155 47.44 42.99 -14.32
C GLN A 155 46.15 43.02 -13.50
N ALA A 156 45.78 41.89 -12.88
CA ALA A 156 44.63 41.82 -11.97
C ALA A 156 44.82 42.72 -10.74
N VAL A 157 46.02 42.71 -10.14
CA VAL A 157 46.37 43.57 -9.01
C VAL A 157 46.32 45.05 -9.41
N TYR A 158 46.90 45.43 -10.55
CA TYR A 158 46.82 46.79 -11.08
C TYR A 158 45.36 47.25 -11.27
N ASN A 159 44.54 46.43 -11.92
CA ASN A 159 43.13 46.74 -12.17
C ASN A 159 42.35 46.89 -10.86
N HIS A 160 42.60 46.03 -9.87
CA HIS A 160 41.97 46.11 -8.56
C HIS A 160 42.37 47.39 -7.82
N CYS A 161 43.66 47.73 -7.75
CA CYS A 161 44.14 48.96 -7.13
C CYS A 161 43.57 50.21 -7.81
N ALA A 162 43.47 50.21 -9.15
CA ALA A 162 42.90 51.31 -9.91
C ALA A 162 41.39 51.50 -9.65
N GLN A 163 40.62 50.40 -9.63
CA GLN A 163 39.18 50.44 -9.34
C GLN A 163 38.89 50.82 -7.88
N ALA A 164 39.68 50.31 -6.93
CA ALA A 164 39.58 50.61 -5.51
C ALA A 164 40.10 52.02 -5.15
N ARG A 165 40.64 52.77 -6.12
CA ARG A 165 41.32 54.08 -5.93
C ARG A 165 42.41 54.03 -4.85
N TYR A 166 43.06 52.86 -4.72
CA TYR A 166 44.12 52.64 -3.75
C TYR A 166 45.47 52.84 -4.45
N ASN A 167 46.06 54.02 -4.28
CA ASN A 167 47.34 54.39 -4.91
C ASN A 167 48.26 55.10 -3.90
N PRO A 168 48.78 54.39 -2.89
CA PRO A 168 49.68 54.98 -1.91
C PRO A 168 50.99 55.43 -2.57
N THR A 169 51.51 56.55 -2.09
CA THR A 169 52.81 57.09 -2.47
C THR A 169 53.85 56.67 -1.43
N VAL A 170 54.91 55.99 -1.86
CA VAL A 170 55.98 55.54 -0.96
C VAL A 170 57.26 56.28 -1.31
N ARG A 171 57.90 56.84 -0.28
CA ARG A 171 59.22 57.47 -0.41
C ARG A 171 60.28 56.37 -0.30
N ILE A 172 61.14 56.26 -1.32
CA ILE A 172 62.21 55.26 -1.33
C ILE A 172 63.39 55.77 -0.49
N GLU A 173 63.47 55.33 0.76
CA GLU A 173 64.51 55.75 1.69
C GLU A 173 65.82 54.97 1.52
N ASN A 174 65.79 53.80 0.87
CA ASN A 174 66.97 52.95 0.70
C ASN A 174 67.84 53.39 -0.50
N GLU A 175 68.99 54.00 -0.21
CA GLU A 175 69.96 54.51 -1.18
C GLU A 175 70.51 53.47 -2.17
N ALA A 176 70.59 52.19 -1.78
CA ALA A 176 71.06 51.13 -2.66
C ALA A 176 70.05 50.79 -3.77
N VAL A 177 68.75 50.91 -3.46
CA VAL A 177 67.66 50.76 -4.43
C VAL A 177 67.54 52.02 -5.27
N ARG A 178 67.68 53.19 -4.65
CA ARG A 178 67.61 54.51 -5.29
C ARG A 178 68.61 54.66 -6.45
N ARG A 179 69.85 54.18 -6.26
CA ARG A 179 70.91 54.19 -7.29
C ARG A 179 70.63 53.30 -8.51
N LYS A 180 69.70 52.34 -8.42
CA LYS A 180 69.37 51.41 -9.51
C LYS A 180 68.10 51.81 -10.26
N MET A 181 67.38 52.83 -9.80
CA MET A 181 66.19 53.35 -10.45
C MET A 181 66.52 54.60 -11.27
N ILE A 182 65.77 54.82 -12.35
CA ILE A 182 65.98 55.93 -13.29
C ILE A 182 65.45 57.28 -12.72
N TYR A 183 64.72 57.25 -11.59
CA TYR A 183 64.07 58.42 -11.00
C TYR A 183 64.37 58.57 -9.50
N ASP A 184 64.49 59.82 -9.04
CA ASP A 184 64.91 60.18 -7.68
C ASP A 184 63.75 60.50 -6.71
N ARG A 185 62.51 60.17 -7.11
CA ARG A 185 61.26 60.67 -6.51
C ARG A 185 60.43 59.58 -5.82
N GLU A 186 59.55 60.05 -4.94
CA GLU A 186 58.40 59.32 -4.42
C GLU A 186 57.65 58.62 -5.56
N VAL A 187 57.31 57.34 -5.37
CA VAL A 187 56.70 56.52 -6.43
C VAL A 187 55.31 56.07 -5.99
N ASN A 188 54.35 56.18 -6.90
CA ASN A 188 52.99 55.73 -6.68
C ASN A 188 52.86 54.22 -6.98
N LEU A 189 52.09 53.49 -6.17
CA LEU A 189 51.88 52.04 -6.36
C LEU A 189 51.43 51.68 -7.78
N LEU A 190 50.49 52.43 -8.37
CA LEU A 190 50.01 52.18 -9.73
C LEU A 190 51.11 52.40 -10.78
N GLU A 191 52.00 53.38 -10.59
CA GLU A 191 53.14 53.60 -11.49
C GLU A 191 54.15 52.47 -11.41
N VAL A 192 54.43 51.95 -10.20
CA VAL A 192 55.31 50.78 -10.02
C VAL A 192 54.72 49.55 -10.71
N LEU A 193 53.42 49.30 -10.54
CA LEU A 193 52.72 48.19 -11.16
C LEU A 193 52.66 48.33 -12.68
N GLU A 194 52.46 49.54 -13.21
CA GLU A 194 52.47 49.80 -14.65
C GLU A 194 53.86 49.58 -15.26
N LEU A 195 54.92 50.03 -14.57
CA LEU A 195 56.30 49.78 -14.98
C LEU A 195 56.65 48.30 -14.92
N ALA A 196 56.20 47.58 -13.89
CA ALA A 196 56.36 46.14 -13.80
C ALA A 196 55.66 45.44 -14.98
N LEU A 197 54.41 45.81 -15.29
CA LEU A 197 53.68 45.28 -16.45
C LEU A 197 54.37 45.56 -17.78
N LYS A 198 54.91 46.78 -17.97
CA LYS A 198 55.70 47.13 -19.16
C LYS A 198 57.00 46.32 -19.25
N ALA A 199 57.69 46.13 -18.13
CA ALA A 199 58.93 45.34 -18.07
C ALA A 199 58.67 43.86 -18.38
N PHE A 200 57.55 43.30 -17.92
CA PHE A 200 57.13 41.95 -18.27
C PHE A 200 56.76 41.83 -19.76
N LYS A 201 56.05 42.81 -20.34
CA LYS A 201 55.75 42.84 -21.80
C LYS A 201 56.98 42.91 -22.70
N LEU A 202 58.08 43.51 -22.24
CA LEU A 202 59.34 43.62 -22.99
C LEU A 202 60.22 42.35 -22.89
N ARG A 203 59.88 41.43 -21.98
CA ARG A 203 60.63 40.18 -21.70
C ARG A 203 59.85 38.89 -22.02
N LEU A 204 58.58 39.04 -22.39
CA LEU A 204 57.77 38.05 -23.11
C LEU A 204 58.14 38.11 -24.59
#